data_AF-D6WA46-F1
#
_entry.id   AF-D6WA46-F1
#
_cell.length_a   1.000
_cell.length_b   1.000
_cell.length_c   1.000
_cell.angle_alpha   90.00
_cell.angle_beta   90.00
_cell.angle_gamma   90.00
#
_symmetry.space_group_name_H-M   'P 1'
#
loop_
_entity.id
_entity.type
_entity.pdbx_description
1 polymer ?
#
loop_
_entity_poly.entity_id
_entity_poly.type
_entity_poly.pdbx_seq_one_letter_code
_entity_poly.pdbx_strand_id
1 'polypeptide(L)'
;MTKISEISRNSSASLSDDDEETRVRKFAKHMLKSSLFIGTFLEKRLVEPLNSYRDVIKICDDEHDLIANLKAVRKRCLKHFTKNVWIGITEPKTIGAPAGYNLWVSLDEEVFGSFWYKIKNVEFFHNEVRVKLEVVRPVREKTPVHNITPTQIFEDVSQKNLGELGAKFQEFFKDQLRNLFTETLTWPNIKQATIFMVLLLSTLITFLIHTIKYLLDYLLKLLRETQGLIRVCTPIIVNFMTLISNTICGFYSLLAVLWRNRSPPINQLHISPYDVPYYRSNMRALPYQAGDFQRYRKSRGSSVKITPLD
;
A
#
# COMPACT_ATOMS: atom_id res chain seq x y z
N MET A 1 -78.07 21.40 -9.34
CA MET A 1 -77.57 21.44 -10.73
C MET A 1 -76.19 22.12 -10.70
N THR A 2 -75.13 21.38 -10.36
CA THR A 2 -74.10 20.82 -11.28
C THR A 2 -73.32 21.93 -12.01
N LYS A 3 -72.18 22.44 -11.54
CA LYS A 3 -70.88 21.80 -11.20
C LYS A 3 -70.27 20.99 -12.36
N ILE A 4 -70.08 21.64 -13.51
CA ILE A 4 -69.34 21.11 -14.67
C ILE A 4 -68.54 22.28 -15.29
N SER A 5 -67.36 22.59 -14.76
CA SER A 5 -66.40 23.46 -15.48
C SER A 5 -64.93 23.33 -15.05
N GLU A 6 -64.57 22.42 -14.12
CA GLU A 6 -63.21 22.38 -13.55
C GLU A 6 -62.30 21.25 -14.06
N ILE A 7 -62.68 20.46 -15.06
CA ILE A 7 -61.89 19.28 -15.46
C ILE A 7 -60.90 19.54 -16.61
N SER A 8 -60.95 20.68 -17.32
CA SER A 8 -60.17 20.87 -18.55
C SER A 8 -58.85 21.65 -18.44
N ARG A 9 -58.43 22.12 -17.26
CA ARG A 9 -57.22 22.98 -17.13
C ARG A 9 -55.95 22.31 -16.60
N ASN A 10 -56.02 21.07 -16.09
CA ASN A 10 -54.86 20.41 -15.49
C ASN A 10 -54.11 19.45 -16.43
N SER A 11 -54.63 19.18 -17.63
CA SER A 11 -54.08 18.17 -18.54
C SER A 11 -53.01 18.71 -19.50
N SER A 12 -52.90 20.03 -19.67
CA SER A 12 -51.98 20.65 -20.63
C SER A 12 -50.64 21.10 -20.03
N ALA A 13 -50.54 21.21 -18.70
CA ALA A 13 -49.33 21.65 -18.01
C ALA A 13 -48.32 20.51 -17.79
N SER A 14 -48.79 19.27 -17.60
CA SER A 14 -47.90 18.12 -17.40
C SER A 14 -47.18 17.69 -18.68
N LEU A 15 -47.79 17.89 -19.85
CA LEU A 15 -47.18 17.52 -21.14
C LEU A 15 -46.04 18.46 -21.55
N SER A 16 -46.09 19.75 -21.17
CA SER A 16 -45.04 20.72 -21.50
C SER A 16 -43.78 20.57 -20.65
N ASP A 17 -43.94 20.19 -19.38
CA ASP A 17 -42.82 20.07 -18.44
C ASP A 17 -41.97 18.82 -18.74
N ASP A 18 -42.60 17.69 -19.10
CA ASP A 18 -41.91 16.48 -19.54
C ASP A 18 -41.13 16.71 -20.85
N ASP A 19 -41.68 17.51 -21.77
CA ASP A 19 -41.03 17.88 -23.03
C ASP A 19 -39.81 18.77 -22.80
N GLU A 20 -39.87 19.73 -21.89
CA GLU A 20 -38.73 20.58 -21.53
C GLU A 20 -37.67 19.80 -20.76
N GLU A 21 -38.06 18.87 -19.87
CA GLU A 21 -37.12 18.02 -19.16
C GLU A 21 -36.32 17.15 -20.13
N THR A 22 -37.00 16.53 -21.09
CA THR A 22 -36.34 15.72 -22.12
C THR A 22 -35.41 16.56 -23.01
N ARG A 23 -35.75 17.82 -23.30
CA ARG A 23 -34.87 18.76 -24.01
C ARG A 23 -33.61 19.10 -23.21
N VAL A 24 -33.74 19.38 -21.91
CA VAL A 24 -32.58 19.65 -21.04
C VAL A 24 -31.68 18.42 -20.93
N ARG A 25 -32.26 17.22 -20.77
CA ARG A 25 -31.51 15.95 -20.75
C ARG A 25 -30.77 15.71 -22.06
N LYS A 26 -31.42 15.93 -23.21
CA LYS A 26 -30.79 15.82 -24.54
C LYS A 26 -29.67 16.84 -24.72
N PHE A 27 -29.88 18.08 -24.29
CA PHE A 27 -28.88 19.14 -24.35
C PHE A 27 -27.63 18.79 -23.54
N ALA A 28 -27.79 18.39 -22.28
CA ALA A 28 -26.67 18.01 -21.42
C ALA A 28 -25.87 16.82 -21.98
N LYS A 29 -26.58 15.80 -22.48
CA LYS A 29 -25.95 14.67 -23.17
C LYS A 29 -25.21 15.12 -24.42
N HIS A 30 -25.78 16.00 -25.23
CA HIS A 30 -25.13 16.47 -26.45
C HIS A 30 -23.87 17.30 -26.16
N MET A 31 -23.90 18.14 -25.12
CA MET A 31 -22.79 19.04 -24.79
C MET A 31 -21.60 18.36 -24.11
N LEU A 32 -21.84 17.30 -23.34
CA LEU A 32 -20.80 16.67 -22.52
C LEU A 32 -20.38 15.28 -23.02
N LYS A 33 -21.23 14.57 -23.77
CA LYS A 33 -20.91 13.20 -24.19
C LYS A 33 -19.70 13.20 -25.13
N SER A 34 -18.81 12.25 -24.90
CA SER A 34 -17.58 12.04 -25.69
C SER A 34 -16.55 13.17 -25.60
N SER A 35 -16.73 14.14 -24.70
CA SER A 35 -15.66 15.09 -24.37
C SER A 35 -14.51 14.36 -23.65
N LEU A 36 -13.29 14.62 -24.10
CA LEU A 36 -12.05 14.19 -23.47
C LEU A 36 -11.50 15.35 -22.67
N PHE A 37 -10.97 15.07 -21.48
CA PHE A 37 -10.32 16.09 -20.67
C PHE A 37 -9.28 15.49 -19.75
N ILE A 38 -8.35 16.34 -19.30
CA ILE A 38 -7.42 16.01 -18.23
C ILE A 38 -8.03 16.38 -16.88
N GLY A 39 -8.06 15.41 -15.97
CA GLY A 39 -8.49 15.63 -14.60
C GLY A 39 -7.53 14.98 -13.59
N THR A 40 -7.54 15.48 -12.37
CA THR A 40 -6.79 14.93 -11.24
C THR A 40 -7.77 14.48 -10.17
N PHE A 41 -7.68 13.22 -9.77
CA PHE A 41 -8.45 12.72 -8.64
C PHE A 41 -7.95 13.37 -7.34
N LEU A 42 -8.86 13.97 -6.57
CA LEU A 42 -8.53 14.63 -5.30
C LEU A 42 -8.86 13.75 -4.10
N GLU A 43 -10.14 13.44 -3.93
CA GLU A 43 -10.64 12.77 -2.74
C GLU A 43 -11.96 12.04 -3.01
N LYS A 44 -12.30 11.13 -2.11
CA LYS A 44 -13.61 10.48 -2.05
C LYS A 44 -14.42 11.09 -0.91
N ARG A 45 -15.57 11.66 -1.20
CA ARG A 45 -16.35 12.46 -0.25
C ARG A 45 -17.80 12.03 -0.16
N LEU A 46 -18.32 12.02 1.06
CA LEU A 46 -19.73 11.75 1.33
C LEU A 46 -20.59 12.95 0.92
N VAL A 47 -21.56 12.71 0.05
CA VAL A 47 -22.55 13.71 -0.35
C VAL A 47 -23.81 13.48 0.48
N GLU A 48 -24.03 14.33 1.49
CA GLU A 48 -25.13 14.19 2.47
C GLU A 48 -26.52 14.08 1.82
N PRO A 49 -26.90 14.91 0.81
CA PRO A 49 -28.22 14.81 0.18
C PRO A 49 -28.48 13.46 -0.51
N LEU A 50 -27.43 12.73 -0.87
CA LEU A 50 -27.50 11.44 -1.57
C LEU A 50 -27.15 10.25 -0.67
N ASN A 51 -26.70 10.51 0.57
CA ASN A 51 -26.19 9.52 1.52
C ASN A 51 -25.22 8.51 0.88
N SER A 52 -24.32 9.00 0.01
CA SER A 52 -23.45 8.14 -0.79
C SER A 52 -22.14 8.84 -1.13
N TYR A 53 -21.07 8.07 -1.28
CA TYR A 53 -19.73 8.60 -1.60
C TYR A 53 -19.59 8.92 -3.09
N ARG A 54 -18.90 10.01 -3.39
CA ARG A 54 -18.54 10.42 -4.74
C ARG A 54 -17.05 10.73 -4.82
N ASP A 55 -16.49 10.45 -5.98
CA ASP A 55 -15.12 10.74 -6.33
C ASP A 55 -15.04 12.18 -6.88
N VAL A 56 -14.17 12.98 -6.29
CA VAL A 56 -13.98 14.39 -6.67
C VAL A 56 -12.80 14.48 -7.62
N ILE A 57 -13.08 14.83 -8.87
CA ILE A 57 -12.08 15.04 -9.92
C ILE A 57 -12.00 16.52 -10.23
N LYS A 58 -10.80 17.09 -10.03
CA LYS A 58 -10.50 18.45 -10.46
C LYS A 58 -10.16 18.44 -11.95
N ILE A 59 -10.82 19.29 -12.72
CA ILE A 59 -10.50 19.49 -14.14
C ILE A 59 -9.28 20.42 -14.25
N CYS A 60 -8.40 20.15 -15.21
CA CYS A 60 -7.30 21.05 -15.54
C CYS A 60 -7.81 22.43 -15.99
N ASP A 61 -7.14 23.51 -15.57
CA ASP A 61 -7.60 24.89 -15.85
C ASP A 61 -7.48 25.25 -17.35
N ASP A 62 -6.62 24.55 -18.09
CA ASP A 62 -6.41 24.73 -19.54
C ASP A 62 -7.59 24.22 -20.39
N GLU A 63 -8.50 23.42 -19.82
CA GLU A 63 -9.64 22.82 -20.51
C GLU A 63 -10.82 23.80 -20.65
N HIS A 64 -10.58 24.95 -21.30
CA HIS A 64 -11.53 26.06 -21.38
C HIS A 64 -12.86 25.68 -22.06
N ASP A 65 -12.83 24.86 -23.10
CA ASP A 65 -14.01 24.43 -23.87
C ASP A 65 -14.94 23.57 -23.00
N LEU A 66 -14.37 22.59 -22.28
CA LEU A 66 -15.16 21.75 -21.38
C LEU A 66 -15.72 22.57 -20.22
N ILE A 67 -14.92 23.48 -19.64
CA ILE A 67 -15.36 24.35 -18.55
C ILE A 67 -16.55 25.23 -19.00
N ALA A 68 -16.51 25.78 -20.22
CA ALA A 68 -17.62 26.54 -20.79
C ALA A 68 -18.88 25.67 -20.95
N ASN A 69 -18.73 24.44 -21.46
CA ASN A 69 -19.83 23.50 -21.62
C ASN A 69 -20.45 23.10 -20.28
N LEU A 70 -19.64 22.82 -19.26
CA LEU A 70 -20.10 22.49 -17.91
C LEU A 70 -20.88 23.64 -17.27
N LYS A 71 -20.42 24.88 -17.43
CA LYS A 71 -21.16 26.08 -16.97
C LYS A 71 -22.52 26.18 -17.65
N ALA A 72 -22.58 25.99 -18.96
CA ALA A 72 -23.82 26.06 -19.73
C ALA A 72 -24.82 24.99 -19.28
N VAL A 73 -24.34 23.74 -19.11
CA VAL A 73 -25.17 22.62 -18.63
C VAL A 73 -25.65 22.86 -17.21
N ARG A 74 -24.76 23.22 -16.28
CA ARG A 74 -25.13 23.53 -14.89
C ARG A 74 -26.18 24.62 -14.81
N LYS A 75 -26.02 25.72 -15.57
CA LYS A 75 -26.99 26.83 -15.59
C LYS A 75 -28.36 26.38 -16.09
N ARG A 76 -28.43 25.55 -17.14
CA ARG A 76 -29.70 25.03 -17.65
C ARG A 76 -30.33 24.00 -16.71
N CYS A 77 -29.52 23.14 -16.09
CA CYS A 77 -29.99 22.18 -15.09
C CYS A 77 -30.55 22.90 -13.86
N LEU A 78 -29.86 23.90 -13.31
CA LEU A 78 -30.34 24.67 -12.16
C LEU A 78 -31.63 25.45 -12.46
N LYS A 79 -31.81 25.94 -13.69
CA LYS A 79 -33.02 26.66 -14.09
C LYS A 79 -34.26 25.75 -14.11
N HIS A 80 -34.09 24.48 -14.46
CA HIS A 80 -35.20 23.54 -14.65
C HIS A 80 -35.41 22.65 -13.42
N PHE A 81 -34.33 22.11 -12.85
CA PHE A 81 -34.34 21.29 -11.64
C PHE A 81 -34.17 22.16 -10.40
N THR A 82 -35.22 22.89 -10.03
CA THR A 82 -35.18 23.84 -8.91
C THR A 82 -35.44 23.21 -7.54
N LYS A 83 -35.89 21.95 -7.47
CA LYS A 83 -36.16 21.25 -6.21
C LYS A 83 -35.51 19.87 -6.19
N ASN A 84 -34.68 19.63 -5.16
CA ASN A 84 -34.18 18.33 -4.69
C ASN A 84 -33.27 17.51 -5.62
N VAL A 85 -32.80 18.05 -6.73
CA VAL A 85 -31.83 17.35 -7.60
C VAL A 85 -30.42 17.87 -7.33
N TRP A 86 -29.55 17.00 -6.85
CA TRP A 86 -28.14 17.30 -6.68
C TRP A 86 -27.41 17.21 -8.03
N ILE A 87 -26.55 18.19 -8.32
CA ILE A 87 -25.82 18.27 -9.59
C ILE A 87 -24.33 18.05 -9.30
N GLY A 88 -23.75 16.99 -9.86
CA GLY A 88 -22.35 16.61 -9.66
C GLY A 88 -21.31 17.49 -10.37
N ILE A 89 -21.60 18.77 -10.59
CA ILE A 89 -20.68 19.75 -11.19
C ILE A 89 -20.51 20.85 -10.16
N THR A 90 -19.29 21.32 -9.89
CA THR A 90 -19.08 22.40 -8.92
C THR A 90 -18.13 23.46 -9.45
N GLU A 91 -18.45 24.72 -9.14
CA GLU A 91 -17.67 25.90 -9.54
C GLU A 91 -16.58 26.19 -8.50
N PRO A 92 -15.47 26.85 -8.92
CA PRO A 92 -14.30 27.11 -8.09
C PRO A 92 -14.54 27.95 -6.84
N LYS A 93 -15.68 28.65 -6.75
CA LYS A 93 -16.06 29.51 -5.62
C LYS A 93 -17.16 28.92 -4.74
N THR A 94 -17.48 27.64 -4.90
CA THR A 94 -18.56 27.00 -4.16
C THR A 94 -18.06 26.58 -2.78
N ILE A 95 -18.72 27.06 -1.72
CA ILE A 95 -18.39 26.72 -0.33
C ILE A 95 -18.52 25.20 -0.15
N GLY A 96 -17.46 24.58 0.37
CA GLY A 96 -17.43 23.14 0.65
C GLY A 96 -16.87 22.27 -0.46
N ALA A 97 -16.44 22.80 -1.62
CA ALA A 97 -15.71 22.03 -2.63
C ALA A 97 -14.24 22.47 -2.73
N PRO A 98 -13.33 21.58 -3.19
CA PRO A 98 -11.94 21.95 -3.46
C PRO A 98 -11.82 23.10 -4.48
N ALA A 99 -10.70 23.82 -4.46
CA ALA A 99 -10.48 24.93 -5.40
C ALA A 99 -10.36 24.44 -6.85
N GLY A 100 -11.22 24.96 -7.74
CA GLY A 100 -11.24 24.62 -9.17
C GLY A 100 -12.61 24.16 -9.67
N TYR A 101 -12.71 23.83 -10.97
CA TYR A 101 -13.88 23.14 -11.49
C TYR A 101 -13.80 21.67 -11.14
N ASN A 102 -14.76 21.19 -10.36
CA ASN A 102 -14.78 19.81 -9.89
C ASN A 102 -15.98 19.06 -10.46
N LEU A 103 -15.72 17.81 -10.85
CA LEU A 103 -16.74 16.83 -11.18
C LEU A 103 -16.83 15.82 -10.05
N TRP A 104 -18.05 15.56 -9.64
CA TRP A 104 -18.37 14.57 -8.63
C TRP A 104 -18.98 13.37 -9.34
N VAL A 105 -18.24 12.28 -9.35
CA VAL A 105 -18.55 11.11 -10.16
C VAL A 105 -18.48 9.85 -9.32
N SER A 106 -18.84 8.72 -9.92
CA SER A 106 -18.59 7.40 -9.36
C SER A 106 -17.70 6.69 -10.36
N LEU A 107 -16.44 6.49 -10.01
CA LEU A 107 -15.50 5.71 -10.80
C LEU A 107 -15.67 4.23 -10.46
N ASP A 108 -15.61 3.37 -11.48
CA ASP A 108 -15.65 1.91 -11.29
C ASP A 108 -14.30 1.40 -10.74
N GLU A 109 -13.20 2.13 -10.99
CA GLU A 109 -11.84 1.83 -10.55
C GLU A 109 -11.25 3.01 -9.76
N GLU A 110 -10.59 2.72 -8.64
CA GLU A 110 -9.90 3.75 -7.85
C GLU A 110 -8.60 4.16 -8.54
N VAL A 111 -8.59 5.35 -9.14
CA VAL A 111 -7.44 5.90 -9.87
C VAL A 111 -6.87 7.12 -9.16
N PHE A 112 -5.61 7.04 -8.75
CA PHE A 112 -4.90 8.14 -8.08
C PHE A 112 -3.98 8.88 -9.05
N GLY A 113 -4.11 10.21 -9.09
CA GLY A 113 -3.29 11.08 -9.94
C GLY A 113 -4.05 11.69 -11.13
N SER A 114 -3.29 12.14 -12.13
CA SER A 114 -3.80 12.82 -13.32
C SER A 114 -4.07 11.82 -14.45
N PHE A 115 -5.29 11.82 -14.99
CA PHE A 115 -5.71 10.92 -16.07
C PHE A 115 -6.46 11.67 -17.17
N TRP A 116 -6.39 11.10 -18.36
CA TRP A 116 -7.33 11.41 -19.43
C TRP A 116 -8.64 10.71 -19.11
N TYR A 117 -9.69 11.50 -18.94
CA TYR A 117 -11.04 11.02 -18.77
C TYR A 117 -11.85 11.27 -20.04
N LYS A 118 -12.73 10.31 -20.37
CA LYS A 118 -13.75 10.47 -21.39
C LYS A 118 -15.12 10.43 -20.75
N ILE A 119 -15.97 11.41 -21.07
CA ILE A 119 -17.35 11.39 -20.60
C ILE A 119 -18.13 10.35 -21.44
N LYS A 120 -18.48 9.20 -20.83
CA LYS A 120 -19.30 8.16 -21.48
C LYS A 120 -20.72 8.63 -21.68
N ASN A 121 -21.33 9.14 -20.60
CA ASN A 121 -22.73 9.49 -20.56
C ASN A 121 -23.03 10.47 -19.42
N VAL A 122 -24.17 11.13 -19.52
CA VAL A 122 -24.77 11.90 -18.43
C VAL A 122 -26.04 11.17 -17.99
N GLU A 123 -26.04 10.71 -16.75
CA GLU A 123 -27.12 9.95 -16.13
C GLU A 123 -27.99 10.88 -15.30
N PHE A 124 -29.30 10.75 -15.47
CA PHE A 124 -30.29 11.53 -14.76
C PHE A 124 -31.07 10.56 -13.87
N PHE A 125 -30.80 10.65 -12.58
CA PHE A 125 -31.56 9.97 -11.54
C PHE A 125 -32.61 10.93 -10.97
N HIS A 126 -33.54 10.40 -10.18
CA HIS A 126 -34.60 11.20 -9.57
C HIS A 126 -34.05 12.34 -8.68
N ASN A 127 -32.94 12.09 -7.98
CA ASN A 127 -32.34 13.03 -7.03
C ASN A 127 -30.92 13.48 -7.42
N GLU A 128 -30.38 13.02 -8.56
CA GLU A 128 -28.99 13.26 -8.93
C GLU A 128 -28.80 13.38 -10.45
N VAL A 129 -28.04 14.38 -10.89
CA VAL A 129 -27.44 14.43 -12.23
C VAL A 129 -25.98 14.05 -12.12
N ARG A 130 -25.63 12.87 -12.65
CA ARG A 130 -24.28 12.30 -12.58
C ARG A 130 -23.63 12.23 -13.95
N VAL A 131 -22.33 12.50 -14.01
CA VAL A 131 -21.52 12.26 -15.20
C VAL A 131 -20.79 10.94 -15.04
N LYS A 132 -20.97 10.01 -15.99
CA LYS A 132 -20.24 8.74 -16.01
C LYS A 132 -18.96 8.90 -16.83
N LEU A 133 -17.83 8.62 -16.21
CA LEU A 133 -16.51 8.76 -16.82
C LEU A 133 -15.91 7.39 -17.18
N GLU A 134 -15.07 7.40 -18.21
CA GLU A 134 -14.12 6.35 -18.55
C GLU A 134 -12.71 6.86 -18.28
N VAL A 135 -11.88 6.04 -17.65
CA VAL A 135 -10.45 6.29 -17.59
C VAL A 135 -9.84 5.82 -18.91
N VAL A 136 -9.23 6.73 -19.66
CA VAL A 136 -8.62 6.41 -20.97
C VAL A 136 -7.16 6.02 -20.79
N ARG A 137 -6.38 6.88 -20.11
CA ARG A 137 -4.95 6.64 -19.85
C ARG A 137 -4.42 7.57 -18.76
N PRO A 138 -3.37 7.18 -18.02
CA PRO A 138 -2.66 8.08 -17.12
C PRO A 138 -2.00 9.22 -17.92
N VAL A 139 -2.13 10.44 -17.41
CA VAL A 139 -1.31 11.57 -17.87
C VAL A 139 0.05 11.38 -17.23
N ARG A 140 1.01 10.90 -18.03
CA ARG A 140 2.41 10.98 -17.65
C ARG A 140 2.80 12.45 -17.71
N GLU A 141 2.72 13.13 -16.58
CA GLU A 141 3.31 14.46 -16.45
C GLU A 141 4.79 14.33 -16.85
N LYS A 142 5.18 15.00 -17.94
CA LYS A 142 6.59 15.23 -18.22
C LYS A 142 7.08 16.29 -17.24
N THR A 143 7.23 15.91 -15.98
CA THR A 143 8.30 16.49 -15.19
C THR A 143 9.60 15.80 -15.62
N PRO A 144 10.74 16.50 -15.72
CA PRO A 144 12.04 15.88 -15.95
C PRO A 144 12.45 15.16 -14.67
N VAL A 145 11.76 14.07 -14.33
CA VAL A 145 12.12 13.19 -13.22
C VAL A 145 11.79 11.78 -13.69
N HIS A 146 12.84 10.99 -13.84
CA HIS A 146 12.79 9.61 -14.29
C HIS A 146 11.67 8.82 -13.58
N ASN A 147 10.91 8.11 -14.41
CA ASN A 147 9.96 7.07 -14.05
C ASN A 147 10.46 6.21 -12.89
N ILE A 148 9.79 6.24 -11.74
CA ILE A 148 9.86 5.15 -10.77
C ILE A 148 8.54 4.40 -10.87
N THR A 149 8.61 3.24 -11.51
CA THR A 149 7.55 2.24 -11.55
C THR A 149 7.58 1.47 -10.22
N PRO A 150 6.43 1.14 -9.58
CA PRO A 150 6.39 0.41 -8.30
C PRO A 150 6.92 -1.03 -8.33
N THR A 151 7.47 -1.47 -9.46
CA THR A 151 8.05 -2.80 -9.65
C THR A 151 9.59 -2.80 -9.63
N GLN A 152 10.24 -1.64 -9.52
CA GLN A 152 11.71 -1.52 -9.42
C GLN A 152 12.22 -1.12 -8.02
N ILE A 153 11.33 -1.00 -7.03
CA ILE A 153 11.69 -0.56 -5.67
C ILE A 153 12.61 -1.56 -4.94
N PHE A 154 12.72 -2.81 -5.40
CA PHE A 154 13.52 -3.83 -4.71
C PHE A 154 14.90 -4.14 -5.32
N GLU A 155 15.26 -3.59 -6.48
CA GLU A 155 16.56 -3.93 -7.11
C GLU A 155 17.56 -2.77 -7.27
N ASP A 156 17.14 -1.50 -7.19
CA ASP A 156 18.05 -0.35 -7.41
C ASP A 156 18.28 0.53 -6.16
N VAL A 157 18.17 -0.05 -4.96
CA VAL A 157 18.71 0.57 -3.74
C VAL A 157 20.21 0.28 -3.66
N SER A 158 20.97 0.76 -4.64
CA SER A 158 22.44 0.69 -4.64
C SER A 158 23.03 2.08 -4.50
N GLN A 159 23.11 2.52 -3.24
CA GLN A 159 24.07 3.45 -2.61
C GLN A 159 24.41 4.82 -3.23
N LYS A 160 24.08 5.13 -4.49
CA LYS A 160 24.49 6.38 -5.17
C LYS A 160 23.40 7.45 -5.25
N ASN A 161 22.13 7.11 -5.03
CA ASN A 161 21.01 8.05 -5.14
C ASN A 161 20.57 8.70 -3.81
N LEU A 162 21.17 8.33 -2.66
CA LEU A 162 20.75 8.85 -1.36
C LEU A 162 21.17 10.33 -1.14
N GLY A 163 22.34 10.71 -1.66
CA GLY A 163 22.84 12.08 -1.58
C GLY A 163 22.07 13.06 -2.47
N GLU A 164 21.69 12.62 -3.67
CA GLU A 164 20.92 13.45 -4.60
C GLU A 164 19.45 13.63 -4.15
N LEU A 165 18.87 12.59 -3.53
CA LEU A 165 17.56 12.67 -2.89
C LEU A 165 17.60 13.64 -1.69
N GLY A 166 18.65 13.58 -0.86
CA GLY A 166 18.84 14.47 0.28
C GLY A 166 18.95 15.94 -0.13
N ALA A 167 19.70 16.23 -1.20
CA ALA A 167 19.84 17.59 -1.73
C ALA A 167 18.49 18.14 -2.24
N LYS A 168 17.72 17.33 -2.98
CA LYS A 168 16.39 17.72 -3.49
C LYS A 168 15.37 17.93 -2.36
N PHE A 169 15.40 17.09 -1.32
CA PHE A 169 14.58 17.29 -0.12
C PHE A 169 14.95 18.58 0.61
N GLN A 170 16.24 18.89 0.72
CA GLN A 170 16.71 20.09 1.39
C GLN A 170 16.30 21.36 0.64
N GLU A 171 16.39 21.37 -0.69
CA GLU A 171 15.92 22.49 -1.51
C GLU A 171 14.41 22.69 -1.39
N PHE A 172 13.63 21.59 -1.46
CA PHE A 172 12.17 21.64 -1.30
C PHE A 172 11.74 22.17 0.07
N PHE A 173 12.35 21.70 1.16
CA PHE A 173 12.07 22.20 2.50
C PHE A 173 12.45 23.67 2.67
N LYS A 174 13.58 24.09 2.09
CA LYS A 174 14.04 25.47 2.18
C LYS A 174 13.09 26.43 1.47
N ASP A 175 12.59 26.05 0.28
CA ASP A 175 11.67 26.87 -0.50
C ASP A 175 10.28 26.93 0.13
N GLN A 176 9.78 25.80 0.65
CA GLN A 176 8.50 25.76 1.37
C GLN A 176 8.55 26.54 2.69
N LEU A 177 9.63 26.41 3.47
CA LEU A 177 9.80 27.20 4.69
C LEU A 177 9.89 28.69 4.38
N ARG A 178 10.67 29.08 3.36
CA ARG A 178 10.82 30.49 2.98
C ARG A 178 9.48 31.12 2.62
N ASN A 179 8.66 30.44 1.83
CA ASN A 179 7.35 30.95 1.41
C ASN A 179 6.38 31.09 2.60
N LEU A 180 6.39 30.12 3.52
CA LEU A 180 5.59 30.19 4.75
C LEU A 180 6.04 31.33 5.67
N PHE A 181 7.35 31.54 5.84
CA PHE A 181 7.90 32.61 6.68
C PHE A 181 7.63 34.01 6.11
N THR A 182 7.59 34.18 4.79
CA THR A 182 7.37 35.50 4.18
C THR A 182 5.89 35.90 4.12
N GLU A 183 4.97 34.95 4.01
CA GLU A 183 3.55 35.24 3.74
C GLU A 183 2.67 35.24 5.01
N THR A 184 3.06 34.53 6.07
CA THR A 184 2.17 34.28 7.24
C THR A 184 2.59 34.94 8.55
N LEU A 185 3.70 35.71 8.56
CA LEU A 185 4.30 36.28 9.78
C LEU A 185 3.59 37.55 10.27
N THR A 186 2.39 37.39 10.84
CA THR A 186 1.73 38.40 11.68
C THR A 186 2.00 38.11 13.16
N TRP A 187 2.25 39.15 13.97
CA TRP A 187 2.65 39.04 15.38
C TRP A 187 1.76 38.13 16.26
N PRO A 188 0.41 38.15 16.18
CA PRO A 188 -0.42 37.22 16.94
C PRO A 188 -0.25 35.76 16.49
N ASN A 189 0.03 35.52 15.21
CA ASN A 189 0.23 34.18 14.65
C ASN A 189 1.55 33.57 15.14
N ILE A 190 2.60 34.36 15.36
CA ILE A 190 3.87 33.87 15.91
C ILE A 190 3.67 33.29 17.31
N LYS A 191 2.90 33.96 18.17
CA LYS A 191 2.66 33.49 19.55
C LYS A 191 1.86 32.18 19.57
N GLN A 192 0.90 32.02 18.67
CA GLN A 192 0.15 30.76 18.54
C GLN A 192 0.99 29.66 17.90
N ALA A 193 1.80 30.00 16.90
CA ALA A 193 2.71 29.08 16.23
C ALA A 193 3.78 28.52 17.19
N THR A 194 4.33 29.32 18.10
CA THR A 194 5.33 28.83 19.07
C THR A 194 4.73 27.81 20.05
N ILE A 195 3.51 28.05 20.56
CA ILE A 195 2.81 27.09 21.42
C ILE A 195 2.51 25.79 20.66
N PHE A 196 2.02 25.92 19.42
CA PHE A 196 1.78 24.77 18.54
C PHE A 196 3.07 23.99 18.27
N MET A 197 4.20 24.68 18.02
CA MET A 197 5.49 24.04 17.79
C MET A 197 6.00 23.28 19.02
N VAL A 198 5.80 23.80 20.23
CA VAL A 198 6.18 23.08 21.46
C VAL A 198 5.34 21.81 21.64
N LEU A 199 4.02 21.89 21.39
CA LEU A 199 3.13 20.72 21.45
C LEU A 199 3.46 19.70 20.36
N LEU A 200 3.76 20.15 19.14
CA LEU A 200 4.18 19.30 18.04
C LEU A 200 5.50 18.61 18.37
N LEU A 201 6.48 19.33 18.92
CA LEU A 201 7.77 18.75 19.30
C LEU A 201 7.59 17.71 20.42
N SER A 202 6.77 18.01 21.44
CA SER A 202 6.49 17.08 22.52
C SER A 202 5.83 15.79 22.02
N THR A 203 4.80 15.90 21.19
CA THR A 203 4.10 14.75 20.60
C THR A 203 5.00 13.95 19.67
N LEU A 204 5.84 14.61 18.87
CA LEU A 204 6.82 13.97 17.99
C LEU A 204 7.84 13.16 18.80
N ILE A 205 8.36 13.71 19.90
CA ILE A 205 9.30 13.01 20.78
C ILE A 205 8.62 11.81 21.42
N THR A 206 7.43 11.96 21.98
CA THR A 206 6.68 10.86 22.60
C THR A 206 6.37 9.76 21.59
N PHE A 207 5.96 10.13 20.37
CA PHE A 207 5.75 9.21 19.26
C PHE A 207 7.04 8.47 18.90
N LEU A 208 8.17 9.17 18.78
CA LEU A 208 9.46 8.57 18.45
C LEU A 208 9.89 7.54 19.51
N ILE A 209 9.77 7.88 20.78
CA ILE A 209 10.10 6.97 21.89
C ILE A 209 9.24 5.71 21.83
N HIS A 210 7.93 5.84 21.60
CA HIS A 210 7.03 4.70 21.49
C HIS A 210 7.34 3.86 20.26
N THR A 211 7.55 4.48 19.10
CA THR A 211 7.89 3.79 17.86
C THR A 211 9.19 3.01 18.00
N ILE A 212 10.23 3.58 18.62
CA ILE A 212 11.49 2.87 18.89
C ILE A 212 11.26 1.66 19.78
N LYS A 213 10.49 1.82 20.87
CA LYS A 213 10.17 0.72 21.78
C LYS A 213 9.43 -0.42 21.08
N TYR A 214 8.37 -0.10 20.33
CA TYR A 214 7.62 -1.08 19.57
C TYR A 214 8.46 -1.75 18.48
N LEU A 215 9.31 -0.99 17.80
CA LEU A 215 10.23 -1.52 16.79
C LEU A 215 11.22 -2.50 17.42
N LEU A 216 11.78 -2.19 18.58
CA LEU A 216 12.72 -3.06 19.27
C LEU A 216 12.04 -4.34 19.77
N ASP A 217 10.86 -4.24 20.36
CA ASP A 217 10.06 -5.39 20.78
C ASP A 217 9.69 -6.29 19.59
N TYR A 218 9.36 -5.69 18.44
CA TYR A 218 9.10 -6.40 17.19
C TYR A 218 10.38 -7.09 16.68
N LEU A 219 11.52 -6.38 16.62
CA LEU A 219 12.79 -6.95 16.19
C LEU A 219 13.23 -8.12 17.06
N LEU A 220 13.03 -8.03 18.38
CA LEU A 220 13.33 -9.14 19.30
C LEU A 220 12.46 -10.37 19.02
N LYS A 221 11.16 -10.17 18.73
CA LYS A 221 10.27 -11.27 18.32
C LYS A 221 10.68 -11.86 16.98
N LEU A 222 11.00 -11.02 16.01
CA LEU A 222 11.48 -11.44 14.70
C LEU A 222 12.80 -12.22 14.80
N LEU A 223 13.74 -11.77 15.64
CA LEU A 223 15.01 -12.47 15.87
C LEU A 223 14.79 -13.85 16.50
N ARG A 224 13.84 -13.95 17.44
CA ARG A 224 13.47 -15.24 18.04
C ARG A 224 12.86 -16.19 17.02
N GLU A 225 11.97 -15.69 16.16
CA GLU A 225 11.30 -16.51 15.15
C GLU A 225 12.29 -16.95 14.05
N THR A 226 13.18 -16.05 13.63
CA THR A 226 14.24 -16.36 12.66
C THR A 226 15.27 -17.34 13.23
N GLN A 227 15.60 -17.28 14.53
CA GLN A 227 16.41 -18.29 15.18
C GLN A 227 15.74 -19.68 15.13
N GLY A 228 14.42 -19.74 15.32
CA GLY A 228 13.62 -20.95 15.12
C GLY A 228 13.74 -21.47 13.69
N LEU A 229 13.58 -20.60 12.70
CA LEU A 229 13.73 -20.92 11.28
C LEU A 229 15.13 -21.44 10.97
N ILE A 230 16.19 -20.77 11.42
CA ILE A 230 17.59 -21.19 11.22
C ILE A 230 17.82 -22.58 11.83
N ARG A 231 17.30 -22.83 13.04
CA ARG A 231 17.43 -24.13 13.70
C ARG A 231 16.78 -25.27 12.90
N VAL A 232 15.68 -25.00 12.20
CA VAL A 232 15.00 -25.98 11.33
C VAL A 232 15.69 -26.10 9.98
N CYS A 233 16.12 -25.00 9.37
CA CYS A 233 16.76 -24.98 8.06
C CYS A 233 18.17 -25.59 8.07
N THR A 234 18.94 -25.41 9.15
CA THR A 234 20.33 -25.88 9.23
C THR A 234 20.47 -27.39 8.96
N PRO A 235 19.75 -28.31 9.65
CA PRO A 235 19.87 -29.73 9.36
C PRO A 235 19.38 -30.10 7.95
N ILE A 236 18.39 -29.39 7.41
CA ILE A 236 17.90 -29.60 6.04
C ILE A 236 19.01 -29.29 5.03
N ILE A 237 19.68 -28.15 5.18
CA ILE A 237 20.77 -27.72 4.30
C ILE A 237 21.96 -28.68 4.43
N VAL A 238 22.34 -29.07 5.64
CA VAL A 238 23.45 -30.02 5.86
C VAL A 238 23.15 -31.37 5.21
N ASN A 239 21.93 -31.90 5.35
CA ASN A 239 21.54 -33.16 4.72
C ASN A 239 21.48 -33.05 3.19
N PHE A 240 21.09 -31.90 2.66
CA PHE A 240 21.11 -31.66 1.22
C PHE A 240 22.54 -31.64 0.68
N MET A 241 23.46 -31.00 1.40
CA MET A 241 24.89 -30.99 1.04
C MET A 241 25.50 -32.39 1.07
N THR A 242 25.14 -33.24 2.06
CA THR A 242 25.62 -34.62 2.09
C THR A 242 25.04 -35.48 0.98
N LEU A 243 23.79 -35.27 0.59
CA LEU A 243 23.18 -35.93 -0.58
C LEU A 243 23.96 -35.61 -1.86
N ILE A 244 24.25 -34.32 -2.11
CA ILE A 244 25.04 -33.90 -3.26
C ILE A 244 26.43 -34.52 -3.22
N SER A 245 27.11 -34.43 -2.07
CA SER A 245 28.46 -34.99 -1.89
C SER A 245 28.49 -36.50 -2.17
N ASN A 246 27.53 -37.26 -1.64
CA ASN A 246 27.42 -38.70 -1.86
C ASN A 246 27.07 -39.04 -3.31
N THR A 247 26.24 -38.23 -3.97
CA THR A 247 25.89 -38.40 -5.37
C THR A 247 27.11 -38.22 -6.27
N ILE A 248 27.88 -37.16 -6.02
CA ILE A 248 29.13 -36.87 -6.74
C ILE A 248 30.16 -37.98 -6.48
N CYS A 249 30.37 -38.35 -5.22
CA CYS A 249 31.32 -39.40 -4.83
C CYS A 249 30.95 -40.78 -5.41
N GLY A 250 29.66 -41.13 -5.40
CA GLY A 250 29.15 -42.35 -6.01
C GLY A 250 29.34 -42.36 -7.53
N PHE A 251 29.10 -41.22 -8.19
CA PHE A 251 29.33 -41.06 -9.63
C PHE A 251 30.82 -41.23 -9.98
N TYR A 252 31.72 -40.57 -9.24
CA TYR A 252 33.18 -40.74 -9.41
C TYR A 252 33.62 -42.19 -9.18
N SER A 253 33.06 -42.86 -8.16
CA SER A 253 33.35 -44.27 -7.88
C SER A 253 32.89 -45.18 -9.02
N LEU A 254 31.71 -44.94 -9.59
CA LEU A 254 31.21 -45.69 -10.74
C LEU A 254 32.12 -45.49 -11.97
N LEU A 255 32.55 -44.26 -12.21
CA LEU A 255 33.48 -43.91 -13.28
C LEU A 255 34.85 -44.60 -13.09
N ALA A 256 35.33 -44.67 -11.85
CA ALA A 256 36.57 -45.37 -11.51
C ALA A 256 36.46 -46.90 -11.73
N VAL A 257 35.32 -47.52 -11.40
CA VAL A 257 35.09 -48.96 -11.67
C VAL A 257 34.95 -49.23 -13.16
N LEU A 258 34.31 -48.34 -13.93
CA LEU A 258 34.20 -48.46 -15.38
C LEU A 258 35.59 -48.44 -16.05
N TRP A 259 36.51 -47.62 -15.53
CA TRP A 259 37.88 -47.52 -16.05
C TRP A 259 38.81 -48.64 -15.57
N ARG A 260 38.49 -49.23 -14.41
CA ARG A 260 39.28 -50.32 -13.84
C ARG A 260 38.96 -51.60 -14.61
N ASN A 261 39.89 -51.98 -15.49
CA ASN A 261 39.86 -53.26 -16.20
C ASN A 261 39.49 -54.42 -15.26
N ARG A 262 38.61 -55.31 -15.73
CA ARG A 262 38.06 -56.48 -15.04
C ARG A 262 39.17 -57.46 -14.63
N SER A 263 39.90 -57.17 -13.56
CA SER A 263 40.74 -58.16 -12.89
C SER A 263 39.87 -58.90 -11.86
N PRO A 264 39.87 -60.24 -11.86
CA PRO A 264 39.07 -61.03 -10.92
C PRO A 264 39.51 -60.78 -9.47
N PRO A 265 38.62 -60.98 -8.47
CA PRO A 265 38.96 -60.76 -7.08
C PRO A 265 40.11 -61.70 -6.67
N ILE A 266 41.16 -61.13 -6.10
CA ILE A 266 42.19 -61.90 -5.38
C ILE A 266 41.51 -62.43 -4.12
N ASN A 267 41.32 -63.75 -4.07
CA ASN A 267 40.83 -64.47 -2.90
C ASN A 267 41.65 -64.05 -1.68
N GLN A 268 41.02 -63.34 -0.74
CA GLN A 268 41.62 -63.11 0.57
C GLN A 268 41.68 -64.45 1.29
N LEU A 269 42.89 -64.96 1.49
CA LEU A 269 43.16 -66.10 2.35
C LEU A 269 42.58 -65.82 3.73
N HIS A 270 41.63 -66.65 4.14
CA HIS A 270 41.07 -66.72 5.48
C HIS A 270 42.18 -67.03 6.49
N ILE A 271 42.65 -66.01 7.22
CA ILE A 271 43.61 -66.19 8.32
C ILE A 271 42.81 -66.66 9.54
N SER A 272 43.10 -67.90 9.97
CA SER A 272 42.57 -68.56 11.16
C SER A 272 42.99 -67.82 12.45
N PRO A 273 42.12 -67.68 13.48
CA PRO A 273 42.37 -66.84 14.65
C PRO A 273 43.16 -67.53 15.79
N TYR A 274 43.95 -68.56 15.51
CA TYR A 274 44.81 -69.18 16.52
C TYR A 274 46.26 -69.06 16.10
N ASP A 275 46.93 -68.04 16.64
CA ASP A 275 48.30 -68.15 17.15
C ASP A 275 48.71 -66.82 17.82
N VAL A 276 48.63 -66.80 19.17
CA VAL A 276 49.20 -65.75 20.02
C VAL A 276 50.32 -66.40 20.85
N PRO A 277 51.60 -66.07 20.62
CA PRO A 277 52.65 -66.41 21.57
C PRO A 277 52.76 -65.31 22.64
N TYR A 278 52.57 -65.74 23.88
CA TYR A 278 52.83 -64.99 25.09
C TYR A 278 54.26 -64.46 25.13
N TYR A 279 54.43 -63.13 25.13
CA TYR A 279 55.60 -62.52 25.75
C TYR A 279 55.22 -61.49 26.81
N ARG A 280 55.65 -61.89 28.00
CA ARG A 280 55.53 -61.28 29.32
C ARG A 280 56.46 -60.05 29.38
N SER A 281 55.91 -58.85 29.48
CA SER A 281 56.67 -57.69 29.94
C SER A 281 55.85 -56.90 30.95
N ASN A 282 56.37 -56.89 32.18
CA ASN A 282 55.87 -56.18 33.34
C ASN A 282 55.54 -54.71 33.02
N MET A 283 54.25 -54.38 32.91
CA MET A 283 53.80 -53.00 33.10
C MET A 283 53.13 -52.88 34.46
N ARG A 284 53.84 -52.15 35.32
CA ARG A 284 53.49 -51.74 36.67
C ARG A 284 52.16 -50.97 36.62
N ALA A 285 51.12 -51.50 37.24
CA ALA A 285 49.86 -50.79 37.40
C ALA A 285 50.06 -49.56 38.30
N LEU A 286 49.75 -48.38 37.78
CA LEU A 286 49.63 -47.16 38.58
C LEU A 286 48.29 -47.19 39.33
N PRO A 287 48.23 -46.89 40.63
CA PRO A 287 46.97 -46.74 41.34
C PRO A 287 46.24 -45.49 40.84
N TYR A 288 45.03 -45.69 40.31
CA TYR A 288 44.12 -44.62 39.92
C TYR A 288 43.55 -43.98 41.20
N GLN A 289 43.91 -42.73 41.46
CA GLN A 289 43.34 -41.95 42.56
C GLN A 289 41.95 -41.43 42.12
N ALA A 290 40.89 -41.97 42.72
CA ALA A 290 39.53 -41.54 42.48
C ALA A 290 39.32 -40.13 43.05
N GLY A 291 39.38 -39.12 42.18
CA GLY A 291 38.96 -37.76 42.46
C GLY A 291 37.45 -37.58 42.21
N ASP A 292 36.80 -36.88 43.13
CA ASP A 292 35.36 -36.81 43.32
C ASP A 292 34.56 -36.31 42.10
N PHE A 293 33.60 -37.13 41.66
CA PHE A 293 32.51 -36.69 40.79
C PHE A 293 31.49 -35.88 41.61
N GLN A 294 31.50 -34.55 41.47
CA GLN A 294 30.39 -33.73 41.92
C GLN A 294 29.14 -34.05 41.09
N ARG A 295 28.19 -34.74 41.73
CA ARG A 295 26.84 -34.99 41.21
C ARG A 295 26.08 -33.66 41.11
N TYR A 296 25.90 -33.14 39.91
CA TYR A 296 24.91 -32.09 39.66
C TYR A 296 23.49 -32.66 39.87
N ARG A 297 22.91 -32.31 41.01
CA ARG A 297 21.53 -32.65 41.39
C ARG A 297 20.57 -31.73 40.62
N LYS A 298 19.82 -32.29 39.67
CA LYS A 298 18.66 -31.65 39.04
C LYS A 298 17.65 -31.23 40.12
N SER A 299 17.49 -29.93 40.34
CA SER A 299 16.44 -29.39 41.22
C SER A 299 15.09 -29.45 40.48
N ARG A 300 14.15 -30.20 41.04
CA ARG A 300 12.76 -30.30 40.62
C ARG A 300 11.96 -29.17 41.26
N GLY A 301 11.17 -28.49 40.43
CA GLY A 301 9.87 -27.88 40.72
C GLY A 301 9.65 -27.20 42.07
N SER A 302 9.68 -25.87 42.07
CA SER A 302 9.01 -25.04 43.08
C SER A 302 7.60 -24.72 42.59
N SER A 303 6.61 -25.16 43.36
CA SER A 303 5.19 -24.85 43.22
C SER A 303 4.93 -23.43 43.69
N VAL A 304 4.37 -22.58 42.82
CA VAL A 304 3.94 -21.22 43.15
C VAL A 304 2.51 -21.29 43.71
N LYS A 305 2.36 -20.88 44.97
CA LYS A 305 1.09 -20.76 45.68
C LYS A 305 0.52 -19.37 45.39
N ILE A 306 -0.66 -19.31 44.77
CA ILE A 306 -1.40 -18.07 44.51
C ILE A 306 -2.28 -17.79 45.74
N THR A 307 -2.09 -16.65 46.38
CA THR A 307 -3.05 -16.09 47.35
C THR A 307 -4.05 -15.19 46.61
N PRO A 308 -5.36 -15.31 46.87
CA PRO A 308 -6.34 -14.37 46.35
C PRO A 308 -6.25 -13.04 47.12
N LEU A 309 -6.46 -11.93 46.42
CA LEU A 309 -6.73 -10.63 47.02
C LEU A 309 -8.24 -10.51 47.23
N ASP A 310 -8.62 -10.13 48.45
CA ASP A 310 -9.90 -9.48 48.76
C ASP A 310 -9.91 -8.03 48.21
#